data_AF-A0A2P4YFK0-F1
#
_entry.id   AF-A0A2P4YFK0-F1
#
_cell.length_a   1.000
_cell.length_b   1.000
_cell.length_c   1.000
_cell.angle_alpha   90.00
_cell.angle_beta   90.00
_cell.angle_gamma   90.00
#
_symmetry.space_group_name_H-M   'P 1'
#
loop_
_entity.id
_entity.type
_entity.pdbx_description
1 polymer ?
#
loop_
_entity_poly.entity_id
_entity_poly.type
_entity_poly.pdbx_seq_one_letter_code
_entity_poly.pdbx_strand_id
1 'polypeptide(L)'
;MSLLVREVETVIGSILPKSFGIIFDGWTFRSEHYVAVFASFRHDGKAQNILIAMAPIIGDNVDDLTARSHVKFLDTIPSYYGRSKANIAYIVGDNCALNGAVADELQVPMVGCASHRLNLAVNLLLAGDDDLLNKVQKLMSKIKNSLLVSAKLRRKTHLHPVLNQDTRWSSTFDMVKRYFELKEFLCDDDDDELAACMPTHREEKQLKAILVNLKMFESTSKKLQSADDVTLLDVRDLFDALIAQKPEVAHYLRADADIVKSPGFERACVNVLLGRESTLSPDEEAMLDPLAAETSPPPRPSEATSVDQGFAADALERARRLLQSTSRYIGQVAVIAPTSNVVERFFSKAKAVFGLHRQAMNPLHLESILRLWLGDM
;
A
#
# COMPACT_ATOMS: atom_id res chain seq x y z
N MET A 1 30.00 -3.08 13.02
CA MET A 1 28.55 -2.81 12.84
C MET A 1 28.11 -1.63 13.69
N SER A 2 28.39 -1.58 15.01
CA SER A 2 27.97 -0.46 15.89
C SER A 2 28.42 0.95 15.45
N LEU A 3 29.66 1.11 14.97
CA LEU A 3 30.15 2.41 14.49
C LEU A 3 29.39 2.90 13.25
N LEU A 4 29.02 1.98 12.35
CA LEU A 4 28.30 2.29 11.12
C LEU A 4 26.83 2.60 11.39
N VAL A 5 26.20 1.87 12.32
CA VAL A 5 24.83 2.15 12.79
C VAL A 5 24.74 3.56 13.39
N ARG A 6 25.71 3.93 14.24
CA ARG A 6 25.73 5.27 14.86
C ARG A 6 25.93 6.39 13.84
N GLU A 7 26.73 6.14 12.80
CA GLU A 7 26.92 7.10 11.71
C GLU A 7 25.62 7.32 10.92
N VAL A 8 24.94 6.24 10.54
CA VAL A 8 23.63 6.30 9.88
C VAL A 8 22.59 7.01 10.75
N GLU A 9 22.54 6.72 12.06
CA GLU A 9 21.66 7.40 13.00
C GLU A 9 21.95 8.90 13.10
N THR A 10 23.23 9.28 13.08
CA THR A 10 23.65 10.69 13.08
C THR A 10 23.22 11.39 11.79
N VAL A 11 23.41 10.75 10.64
CA VAL A 11 22.99 11.29 9.33
C VAL A 11 21.47 11.46 9.27
N ILE A 12 20.70 10.42 9.63
CA ILE A 12 19.23 10.49 9.66
C ILE A 12 18.77 11.56 10.65
N GLY A 13 19.35 11.62 11.84
CA GLY A 13 19.01 12.63 12.86
C GLY A 13 19.28 14.07 12.40
N SER A 14 20.24 14.27 11.48
CA SER A 14 20.54 15.58 10.91
C SER A 14 19.50 16.06 9.88
N ILE A 15 18.82 15.14 9.17
CA ILE A 15 17.83 15.47 8.13
C ILE A 15 16.39 15.34 8.61
N LEU A 16 16.13 14.55 9.65
CA LEU A 16 14.79 14.31 10.19
C LEU A 16 14.24 15.61 10.81
N PRO A 17 13.11 16.16 10.34
CA PRO A 17 12.59 17.42 10.86
C PRO A 17 12.05 17.31 12.29
N LYS A 18 11.68 18.45 12.89
CA LYS A 18 11.01 18.51 14.21
C LYS A 18 9.59 17.97 14.18
N SER A 19 9.01 17.82 13.00
CA SER A 19 7.68 17.29 12.76
C SER A 19 7.72 16.42 11.51
N PHE A 20 7.37 15.15 11.64
CA PHE A 20 7.37 14.16 10.56
C PHE A 20 6.21 13.19 10.73
N GLY A 21 5.80 12.54 9.64
CA GLY A 21 4.88 11.41 9.72
C GLY A 21 5.63 10.10 9.89
N ILE A 22 4.96 9.07 10.38
CA ILE A 22 5.48 7.71 10.32
C ILE A 22 4.62 6.83 9.42
N ILE A 23 5.27 5.98 8.64
CA ILE A 23 4.60 4.88 7.93
C ILE A 23 5.03 3.60 8.65
N PHE A 24 4.09 2.90 9.27
CA PHE A 24 4.42 1.73 10.06
C PHE A 24 3.46 0.58 9.77
N ASP A 25 3.99 -0.63 9.86
CA ASP A 25 3.19 -1.83 9.72
C ASP A 25 3.88 -3.02 10.43
N GLY A 26 3.09 -4.05 10.70
CA GLY A 26 3.52 -5.28 11.36
C GLY A 26 3.62 -6.44 10.38
N TRP A 27 4.68 -7.23 10.49
CA TRP A 27 4.85 -8.46 9.73
C TRP A 27 5.19 -9.63 10.64
N THR A 28 4.30 -10.61 10.66
CA THR A 28 4.56 -11.89 11.31
C THR A 28 5.32 -12.81 10.36
N PHE A 29 6.51 -13.23 10.77
CA PHE A 29 7.27 -14.26 10.10
C PHE A 29 7.61 -15.38 11.08
N ARG A 30 7.03 -16.55 10.86
CA ARG A 30 7.14 -17.71 11.75
C ARG A 30 6.60 -17.37 13.14
N SER A 31 7.43 -17.47 14.17
CA SER A 31 7.11 -17.23 15.58
C SER A 31 7.45 -15.80 16.04
N GLU A 32 7.91 -14.93 15.15
CA GLU A 32 8.31 -13.56 15.48
C GLU A 32 7.43 -12.54 14.75
N HIS A 33 7.04 -11.49 15.46
CA HIS A 33 6.31 -10.36 14.91
C HIS A 33 7.22 -9.14 14.85
N TYR A 34 7.55 -8.72 13.64
CA TYR A 34 8.39 -7.57 13.35
C TYR A 34 7.53 -6.34 13.10
N VAL A 35 7.97 -5.20 13.60
CA VAL A 35 7.40 -3.90 13.24
C VAL A 35 8.46 -3.13 12.47
N ALA A 36 8.08 -2.58 11.32
CA ALA A 36 8.91 -1.67 10.55
C ALA A 36 8.32 -0.27 10.60
N VAL A 37 9.18 0.72 10.77
CA VAL A 37 8.81 2.13 10.89
C VAL A 37 9.66 2.95 9.94
N PHE A 38 8.99 3.69 9.05
CA PHE A 38 9.59 4.67 8.17
C PHE A 38 9.23 6.07 8.64
N ALA A 39 10.19 6.98 8.67
CA ALA A 39 9.92 8.41 8.77
C ALA A 39 9.55 8.95 7.37
N SER A 40 8.41 9.63 7.28
CA SER A 40 7.87 10.28 6.08
C SER A 40 7.91 11.79 6.25
N PHE A 41 8.69 12.47 5.40
CA PHE A 41 8.84 13.92 5.45
C PHE A 41 9.32 14.49 4.10
N ARG A 42 9.21 15.81 3.94
CA ARG A 42 9.78 16.50 2.78
C ARG A 42 11.25 16.84 3.01
N HIS A 43 12.11 16.50 2.05
CA HIS A 43 13.52 16.91 2.01
C HIS A 43 13.91 17.24 0.56
N ASP A 44 14.63 18.34 0.34
CA ASP A 44 15.07 18.79 -0.99
C ASP A 44 13.96 18.81 -2.06
N GLY A 45 12.75 19.20 -1.65
CA GLY A 45 11.60 19.31 -2.54
C GLY A 45 10.93 17.99 -2.92
N LYS A 46 11.40 16.86 -2.39
CA LYS A 46 10.84 15.51 -2.63
C LYS A 46 10.30 14.90 -1.34
N ALA A 47 9.37 13.95 -1.49
CA ALA A 47 8.98 13.07 -0.39
C ALA A 47 10.15 12.12 -0.08
N GLN A 48 10.46 11.97 1.20
CA GLN A 48 11.43 11.01 1.71
C GLN A 48 10.73 10.03 2.64
N ASN A 49 10.95 8.74 2.41
CA ASN A 49 10.49 7.66 3.28
C ASN A 49 11.71 6.86 3.72
N ILE A 50 12.22 7.14 4.92
CA ILE A 50 13.46 6.54 5.42
C ILE A 50 13.13 5.53 6.50
N LEU A 51 13.65 4.30 6.38
CA LEU A 51 13.51 3.29 7.42
C LEU A 51 14.28 3.74 8.69
N ILE A 52 13.55 3.95 9.78
CA ILE A 52 14.13 4.35 11.07
C ILE A 52 14.16 3.21 12.10
N ALA A 53 13.36 2.17 11.91
CA ALA A 53 13.44 0.95 12.72
C ALA A 53 12.85 -0.26 12.00
N MET A 54 13.45 -1.42 12.23
CA MET A 54 12.79 -2.71 12.05
C MET A 54 13.23 -3.63 13.17
N ALA A 55 12.32 -4.03 14.04
CA ALA A 55 12.65 -4.91 15.16
C ALA A 55 11.47 -5.83 15.51
N PRO A 56 11.75 -7.00 16.09
CA PRO A 56 10.71 -7.77 16.75
C PRO A 56 10.15 -6.95 17.91
N ILE A 57 8.82 -6.87 18.02
CA ILE A 57 8.19 -6.10 19.09
C ILE A 57 8.22 -6.85 20.42
N ILE A 58 8.16 -8.20 20.36
CA ILE A 58 8.26 -9.07 21.53
C ILE A 58 9.75 -9.24 21.86
N GLY A 59 10.12 -8.88 23.08
CA GLY A 59 11.49 -8.91 23.60
C GLY A 59 11.49 -8.73 25.13
N ASP A 60 12.63 -8.43 25.73
CA ASP A 60 12.83 -8.49 27.20
C ASP A 60 11.85 -7.65 28.07
N ASN A 61 11.07 -6.73 27.48
CA ASN A 61 10.19 -5.80 28.21
C ASN A 61 8.79 -5.61 27.56
N VAL A 62 8.42 -6.46 26.60
CA VAL A 62 7.16 -6.41 25.85
C VAL A 62 6.69 -7.84 25.58
N ASP A 63 5.62 -8.23 26.27
CA ASP A 63 5.08 -9.61 26.22
C ASP A 63 3.80 -9.72 25.39
N ASP A 64 3.33 -8.62 24.78
CA ASP A 64 2.10 -8.58 24.02
C ASP A 64 2.20 -7.76 22.72
N LEU A 65 1.19 -7.90 21.87
CA LEU A 65 1.05 -7.20 20.58
C LEU A 65 0.00 -6.07 20.67
N THR A 66 -0.17 -5.47 21.85
CA THR A 66 -1.18 -4.42 22.05
C THR A 66 -0.74 -3.08 21.46
N ALA A 67 -1.68 -2.17 21.24
CA ALA A 67 -1.38 -0.80 20.80
C ALA A 67 -0.38 -0.11 21.76
N ARG A 68 -0.56 -0.27 23.07
CA ARG A 68 0.36 0.23 24.10
C ARG A 68 1.80 -0.24 23.93
N SER A 69 2.00 -1.51 23.59
CA SER A 69 3.33 -2.05 23.33
C SER A 69 3.95 -1.44 22.07
N HIS A 70 3.15 -1.22 21.02
CA HIS A 70 3.61 -0.50 19.82
C HIS A 70 3.95 0.95 20.13
N VAL A 71 3.17 1.64 20.97
CA VAL A 71 3.47 3.01 21.38
C VAL A 71 4.75 3.07 22.22
N LYS A 72 4.98 2.11 23.13
CA LYS A 72 6.23 2.02 23.90
C LYS A 72 7.44 1.81 22.99
N PHE A 73 7.27 0.97 21.96
CA PHE A 73 8.29 0.80 20.91
C PHE A 73 8.55 2.13 20.19
N LEU A 74 7.50 2.82 19.73
CA LEU A 74 7.57 4.13 19.07
C LEU A 74 8.05 5.27 19.97
N ASP A 75 8.02 5.13 21.29
CA ASP A 75 8.60 6.10 22.24
C ASP A 75 10.13 6.01 22.23
N THR A 76 10.66 4.81 22.00
CA THR A 76 12.09 4.54 22.05
C THR A 76 12.78 4.89 20.72
N ILE A 77 12.17 4.56 19.58
CA ILE A 77 12.81 4.72 18.26
C ILE A 77 13.25 6.16 17.93
N PRO A 78 12.40 7.20 18.07
CA PRO A 78 12.78 8.57 17.76
C PRO A 78 13.95 9.10 18.60
N SER A 79 14.15 8.55 19.81
CA SER A 79 15.22 9.00 20.72
C SER A 79 16.62 8.75 20.16
N TYR A 80 16.80 7.70 19.34
CA TYR A 80 18.06 7.42 18.65
C TYR A 80 18.45 8.52 17.64
N TYR A 81 17.47 9.30 17.19
CA TYR A 81 17.65 10.37 16.19
C TYR A 81 17.53 11.77 16.80
N GLY A 82 17.58 11.89 18.13
CA GLY A 82 17.40 13.16 18.84
C GLY A 82 15.98 13.72 18.70
N ARG A 83 14.98 12.84 18.55
CA ARG A 83 13.54 13.19 18.51
C ARG A 83 12.80 12.44 19.61
N SER A 84 11.50 12.70 19.71
CA SER A 84 10.58 12.07 20.65
C SER A 84 9.27 11.72 19.95
N LYS A 85 8.40 10.94 20.60
CA LYS A 85 7.05 10.70 20.08
C LYS A 85 6.23 11.98 19.83
N ALA A 86 6.53 13.08 20.53
CA ALA A 86 5.87 14.37 20.32
C ALA A 86 6.21 15.02 18.96
N ASN A 87 7.23 14.51 18.26
CA ASN A 87 7.60 14.96 16.92
C ASN A 87 6.85 14.21 15.80
N ILE A 88 6.07 13.18 16.15
CA ILE A 88 5.23 12.44 15.21
C ILE A 88 3.96 13.25 14.98
N ALA A 89 3.74 13.70 13.75
CA ALA A 89 2.59 14.53 13.39
C ALA A 89 1.38 13.71 12.91
N TYR A 90 1.63 12.57 12.28
CA TYR A 90 0.60 11.67 11.76
C TYR A 90 1.17 10.27 11.56
N ILE A 91 0.25 9.32 11.39
CA ILE A 91 0.56 7.92 11.14
C ILE A 91 -0.05 7.47 9.81
N VAL A 92 0.69 6.69 9.05
CA VAL A 92 0.20 5.97 7.87
C VAL A 92 0.38 4.49 8.12
N GLY A 93 -0.68 3.71 7.89
CA GLY A 93 -0.66 2.26 8.10
C GLY A 93 -1.79 1.59 7.36
N ASP A 94 -1.83 0.26 7.39
CA ASP A 94 -3.04 -0.46 6.99
C ASP A 94 -4.23 -0.05 7.89
N ASN A 95 -5.45 -0.39 7.48
CA ASN A 95 -6.65 0.05 8.20
C ASN A 95 -7.05 -0.93 9.32
N CYS A 96 -6.09 -1.70 9.84
CA CYS A 96 -6.34 -2.63 10.93
C CYS A 96 -6.67 -1.87 12.21
N ALA A 97 -7.52 -2.47 13.06
CA ALA A 97 -7.92 -1.89 14.35
C ALA A 97 -6.73 -1.59 15.27
N LEU A 98 -5.66 -2.40 15.21
CA LEU A 98 -4.44 -2.18 15.97
C LEU A 98 -3.77 -0.85 15.59
N ASN A 99 -3.63 -0.57 14.29
CA ASN A 99 -3.00 0.65 13.81
C ASN A 99 -3.83 1.89 14.16
N GLY A 100 -5.17 1.77 14.08
CA GLY A 100 -6.09 2.79 14.57
C GLY A 100 -5.94 3.05 16.08
N ALA A 101 -5.80 2.00 16.88
CA ALA A 101 -5.59 2.12 18.33
C ALA A 101 -4.22 2.72 18.69
N VAL A 102 -3.17 2.44 17.90
CA VAL A 102 -1.85 3.08 18.07
C VAL A 102 -1.94 4.59 17.83
N ALA A 103 -2.67 5.01 16.80
CA ALA A 103 -2.91 6.43 16.53
C ALA A 103 -3.70 7.11 17.66
N ASP A 104 -4.73 6.44 18.18
CA ASP A 104 -5.47 6.92 19.35
C ASP A 104 -4.56 7.06 20.58
N GLU A 105 -3.73 6.07 20.88
CA GLU A 105 -2.82 6.15 22.03
C GLU A 105 -1.73 7.23 21.87
N LEU A 106 -1.27 7.49 20.64
CA LEU A 106 -0.34 8.58 20.34
C LEU A 106 -1.02 9.94 20.24
N GLN A 107 -2.36 10.00 20.18
CA GLN A 107 -3.15 11.22 20.00
C GLN A 107 -2.77 12.00 18.72
N VAL A 108 -2.53 11.26 17.64
CA VAL A 108 -2.18 11.82 16.32
C VAL A 108 -3.14 11.30 15.25
N PRO A 109 -3.40 12.06 14.18
CA PRO A 109 -4.25 11.59 13.09
C PRO A 109 -3.62 10.42 12.33
N MET A 110 -4.49 9.58 11.77
CA MET A 110 -4.10 8.43 10.95
C MET A 110 -4.64 8.55 9.53
N VAL A 111 -3.77 8.27 8.56
CA VAL A 111 -4.11 8.06 7.15
C VAL A 111 -4.14 6.56 6.89
N GLY A 112 -5.31 6.07 6.49
CA GLY A 112 -5.48 4.67 6.14
C GLY A 112 -4.90 4.34 4.77
N CYS A 113 -4.31 3.16 4.61
CA CYS A 113 -3.76 2.70 3.36
C CYS A 113 -4.83 2.60 2.26
N ALA A 114 -4.74 3.45 1.24
CA ALA A 114 -5.63 3.43 0.08
C ALA A 114 -5.59 2.08 -0.67
N SER A 115 -4.43 1.43 -0.73
CA SER A 115 -4.32 0.11 -1.38
C SER A 115 -5.09 -0.98 -0.62
N HIS A 116 -5.12 -0.91 0.71
CA HIS A 116 -5.90 -1.81 1.55
C HIS A 116 -7.41 -1.58 1.35
N ARG A 117 -7.85 -0.31 1.34
CA ARG A 117 -9.26 0.05 1.04
C ARG A 117 -9.70 -0.44 -0.33
N LEU A 118 -8.85 -0.29 -1.34
CA LEU A 118 -9.10 -0.78 -2.69
C LEU A 118 -9.22 -2.31 -2.73
N ASN A 119 -8.38 -3.03 -1.98
CA ASN A 119 -8.48 -4.49 -1.87
C ASN A 119 -9.81 -4.94 -1.26
N LEU A 120 -10.25 -4.30 -0.17
CA LEU A 120 -11.55 -4.60 0.46
C LEU A 120 -12.73 -4.30 -0.49
N ALA A 121 -12.67 -3.18 -1.20
CA ALA A 121 -13.66 -2.81 -2.21
C ALA A 121 -13.77 -3.86 -3.33
N VAL A 122 -12.64 -4.36 -3.83
CA VAL A 122 -12.66 -5.40 -4.87
C VAL A 122 -13.18 -6.72 -4.32
N ASN A 123 -12.79 -7.10 -3.11
CA ASN A 123 -13.30 -8.33 -2.48
C ASN A 123 -14.83 -8.30 -2.28
N LEU A 124 -15.39 -7.13 -1.93
CA LEU A 124 -16.84 -6.94 -1.86
C LEU A 124 -17.53 -7.22 -3.20
N LEU A 125 -16.94 -6.74 -4.31
CA LEU A 125 -17.49 -6.96 -5.65
C LEU A 125 -17.38 -8.41 -6.10
N LEU A 126 -16.34 -9.13 -5.67
CA LEU A 126 -16.07 -10.51 -6.07
C LEU A 126 -16.79 -11.55 -5.19
N ALA A 127 -17.35 -11.16 -4.04
CA ALA A 127 -17.98 -12.08 -3.09
C ALA A 127 -19.10 -12.95 -3.69
N GLY A 128 -19.74 -12.51 -4.78
CA GLY A 128 -20.77 -13.29 -5.49
C GLY A 128 -20.23 -14.27 -6.53
N ASP A 129 -18.94 -14.21 -6.86
CA ASP A 129 -18.31 -14.95 -7.97
C ASP A 129 -17.37 -16.07 -7.50
N ASP A 130 -17.32 -16.36 -6.19
CA ASP A 130 -16.37 -17.30 -5.58
C ASP A 130 -16.38 -18.68 -6.22
N ASP A 131 -17.55 -19.27 -6.49
CA ASP A 131 -17.64 -20.60 -7.12
C ASP A 131 -16.99 -20.64 -8.51
N LEU A 132 -17.23 -19.59 -9.30
CA LEU A 132 -16.69 -19.45 -10.64
C LEU A 132 -15.17 -19.20 -10.60
N LEU A 133 -14.70 -18.33 -9.70
CA LEU A 133 -13.27 -18.08 -9.51
C LEU A 133 -12.55 -19.34 -8.99
N ASN A 134 -13.16 -20.09 -8.08
CA ASN A 134 -12.66 -21.36 -7.58
C ASN A 134 -12.57 -22.43 -8.69
N LYS A 135 -13.52 -22.43 -9.64
CA LYS A 135 -13.44 -23.31 -10.81
C LYS A 135 -12.22 -22.99 -11.68
N VAL A 136 -11.96 -21.70 -11.94
CA VAL A 136 -10.75 -21.27 -12.69
C VAL A 136 -9.47 -21.59 -11.90
N GLN A 137 -9.46 -21.39 -10.58
CA GLN A 137 -8.33 -21.73 -9.71
C GLN A 137 -8.01 -23.24 -9.76
N LYS A 138 -9.04 -24.09 -9.73
CA LYS A 138 -8.89 -25.56 -9.88
C LYS A 138 -8.31 -25.91 -11.25
N LEU A 139 -8.81 -25.31 -12.32
CA LEU A 139 -8.28 -25.49 -13.67
C LEU A 139 -6.79 -25.11 -13.75
N MET A 140 -6.44 -23.91 -13.28
CA MET A 140 -5.05 -23.43 -13.25
C MET A 140 -4.13 -24.33 -12.43
N SER A 141 -4.61 -24.81 -11.29
CA SER A 141 -3.89 -25.76 -10.43
C SER A 141 -3.65 -27.09 -11.13
N LYS A 142 -4.64 -27.62 -11.86
CA LYS A 142 -4.48 -28.85 -12.65
C LYS A 142 -3.46 -28.68 -13.77
N ILE A 143 -3.54 -27.57 -14.52
CA ILE A 143 -2.57 -27.26 -15.58
C ILE A 143 -1.16 -27.21 -14.99
N LYS A 144 -0.99 -26.58 -13.82
CA LYS A 144 0.31 -26.44 -13.14
C LYS A 144 0.86 -27.77 -12.62
N ASN A 145 0.00 -28.60 -12.03
CA ASN A 145 0.43 -29.78 -11.27
C ASN A 145 0.45 -31.07 -12.11
N SER A 146 -0.31 -31.14 -13.21
CA SER A 146 -0.27 -32.28 -14.12
C SER A 146 0.93 -32.19 -15.06
N LEU A 147 1.90 -33.10 -14.89
CA LEU A 147 3.13 -33.13 -15.69
C LEU A 147 2.84 -33.23 -17.19
N LEU A 148 1.86 -34.07 -17.57
CA LEU A 148 1.50 -34.31 -18.97
C LEU A 148 0.82 -33.08 -19.59
N VAL A 149 -0.16 -32.48 -18.90
CA VAL A 149 -0.84 -31.27 -19.37
C VAL A 149 0.15 -30.11 -19.49
N SER A 150 0.97 -29.89 -18.46
CA SER A 150 2.05 -28.88 -18.49
C SER A 150 3.05 -29.12 -19.61
N ALA A 151 3.47 -30.36 -19.87
CA ALA A 151 4.42 -30.67 -20.94
C ALA A 151 3.83 -30.43 -22.33
N LYS A 152 2.55 -30.77 -22.54
CA LYS A 152 1.82 -30.47 -23.78
C LYS A 152 1.68 -28.96 -23.98
N LEU A 153 1.29 -28.22 -22.92
CA LEU A 153 1.15 -26.77 -22.98
C LEU A 153 2.47 -26.08 -23.35
N ARG A 154 3.60 -26.50 -22.76
CA ARG A 154 4.94 -25.98 -23.09
C ARG A 154 5.36 -26.19 -24.55
N ARG A 155 4.78 -27.15 -25.26
CA ARG A 155 5.02 -27.35 -26.71
C ARG A 155 4.24 -26.34 -27.56
N LYS A 156 3.15 -25.77 -27.04
CA LYS A 156 2.28 -24.84 -27.75
C LYS A 156 2.56 -23.37 -27.39
N THR A 157 2.93 -23.08 -26.15
CA THR A 157 3.16 -21.72 -25.65
C THR A 157 4.18 -21.67 -24.52
N HIS A 158 4.82 -20.50 -24.34
CA HIS A 158 5.69 -20.21 -23.20
C HIS A 158 4.92 -19.69 -21.97
N LEU A 159 3.61 -19.49 -22.08
CA LEU A 159 2.77 -19.04 -20.98
C LEU A 159 2.61 -20.13 -19.91
N HIS A 160 2.53 -19.70 -18.66
CA HIS A 160 2.36 -20.57 -17.49
C HIS A 160 1.07 -20.24 -16.74
N PRO A 161 0.41 -21.21 -16.07
CA PRO A 161 -0.76 -20.93 -15.25
C PRO A 161 -0.41 -19.99 -14.09
N VAL A 162 -1.32 -19.09 -13.78
CA VAL A 162 -1.24 -18.18 -12.62
C VAL A 162 -2.29 -18.61 -11.62
N LEU A 163 -1.91 -18.72 -10.35
CA LEU A 163 -2.82 -19.06 -9.26
C LEU A 163 -3.21 -17.79 -8.50
N ASN A 164 -4.46 -17.76 -8.07
CA ASN A 164 -4.92 -16.79 -7.10
C ASN A 164 -4.17 -16.95 -5.76
N GLN A 165 -3.94 -15.83 -5.08
CA GLN A 165 -3.47 -15.68 -3.72
C GLN A 165 -4.56 -14.93 -2.95
N ASP A 166 -5.17 -15.58 -1.96
CA ASP A 166 -6.35 -15.07 -1.25
C ASP A 166 -6.13 -13.68 -0.62
N THR A 167 -4.88 -13.33 -0.31
CA THR A 167 -4.51 -12.05 0.29
C THR A 167 -4.42 -10.88 -0.69
N ARG A 168 -4.46 -11.12 -2.01
CA ARG A 168 -4.25 -10.07 -3.03
C ARG A 168 -5.22 -10.22 -4.18
N TRP A 169 -6.21 -9.34 -4.25
CA TRP A 169 -7.20 -9.36 -5.34
C TRP A 169 -6.57 -9.31 -6.76
N SER A 170 -5.40 -8.69 -6.92
CA SER A 170 -4.72 -8.58 -8.21
C SER A 170 -4.33 -9.94 -8.80
N SER A 171 -4.07 -10.95 -7.97
CA SER A 171 -3.82 -12.31 -8.49
C SER A 171 -5.07 -12.95 -9.06
N THR A 172 -6.27 -12.60 -8.58
CA THR A 172 -7.52 -13.01 -9.21
C THR A 172 -7.63 -12.44 -10.63
N PHE A 173 -7.31 -11.15 -10.79
CA PHE A 173 -7.28 -10.51 -12.10
C PHE A 173 -6.28 -11.20 -13.05
N ASP A 174 -5.04 -11.41 -12.59
CA ASP A 174 -3.99 -12.06 -13.38
C ASP A 174 -4.35 -13.51 -13.74
N MET A 175 -4.98 -14.25 -12.81
CA MET A 175 -5.47 -15.60 -13.05
C MET A 175 -6.53 -15.64 -14.15
N VAL A 176 -7.56 -14.80 -14.05
CA VAL A 176 -8.65 -14.77 -15.04
C VAL A 176 -8.15 -14.27 -16.39
N LYS A 177 -7.25 -13.28 -16.41
CA LYS A 177 -6.57 -12.84 -17.64
C LYS A 177 -5.78 -13.98 -18.27
N ARG A 178 -4.95 -14.68 -17.46
CA ARG A 178 -4.15 -15.81 -17.92
C ARG A 178 -5.01 -16.97 -18.41
N TYR A 179 -6.20 -17.17 -17.85
CA TYR A 179 -7.15 -18.17 -18.35
C TYR A 179 -7.51 -17.90 -19.81
N PHE A 180 -7.89 -16.68 -20.16
CA PHE A 180 -8.22 -16.34 -21.54
C PHE A 180 -7.03 -16.43 -22.49
N GLU A 181 -5.81 -16.13 -22.02
CA GLU A 181 -4.57 -16.31 -22.81
C GLU A 181 -4.22 -17.79 -23.02
N LEU A 182 -4.52 -18.67 -22.06
CA LEU A 182 -4.22 -20.09 -22.16
C LEU A 182 -5.31 -20.88 -22.89
N LYS A 183 -6.56 -20.40 -22.86
CA LYS A 183 -7.74 -21.11 -23.35
C LYS A 183 -7.55 -21.70 -24.75
N GLU A 184 -6.98 -20.95 -25.68
CA GLU A 184 -6.78 -21.40 -27.07
C GLU A 184 -5.83 -22.61 -27.21
N PHE A 185 -4.99 -22.86 -26.20
CA PHE A 185 -4.03 -23.96 -26.19
C PHE A 185 -4.51 -25.19 -25.41
N LEU A 186 -5.58 -25.05 -24.64
CA LEU A 186 -6.23 -26.13 -23.89
C LEU A 186 -7.20 -26.84 -24.87
N CYS A 187 -6.76 -27.95 -25.47
CA CYS A 187 -7.59 -28.73 -26.39
C CYS A 187 -8.65 -29.54 -25.63
N ASP A 188 -9.81 -29.76 -26.24
CA ASP A 188 -10.91 -30.57 -25.69
C ASP A 188 -10.57 -32.06 -25.51
N ASP A 189 -9.49 -32.56 -26.14
CA ASP A 189 -9.07 -33.97 -26.11
C ASP A 189 -8.13 -34.33 -24.94
N ASP A 190 -7.79 -33.37 -24.08
CA ASP A 190 -6.83 -33.54 -23.01
C ASP A 190 -7.53 -33.71 -21.66
N ASP A 191 -7.65 -34.97 -21.20
CA ASP A 191 -8.02 -35.37 -19.83
C ASP A 191 -9.47 -34.99 -19.44
N ASP A 192 -10.36 -36.00 -19.29
CA ASP A 192 -11.76 -35.83 -18.90
C ASP A 192 -11.91 -35.01 -17.61
N GLU A 193 -10.94 -35.09 -16.70
CA GLU A 193 -10.98 -34.31 -15.47
C GLU A 193 -10.56 -32.85 -15.65
N LEU A 194 -9.75 -32.53 -16.66
CA LEU A 194 -9.41 -31.16 -17.05
C LEU A 194 -10.60 -30.53 -17.77
N ALA A 195 -11.25 -31.27 -18.68
CA ALA A 195 -12.49 -30.86 -19.36
C ALA A 195 -13.61 -30.53 -18.35
N ALA A 196 -13.75 -31.32 -17.29
CA ALA A 196 -14.71 -31.05 -16.20
C ALA A 196 -14.47 -29.70 -15.49
N CYS A 197 -13.23 -29.20 -15.50
CA CYS A 197 -12.85 -27.94 -14.88
C CYS A 197 -12.96 -26.73 -15.84
N MET A 198 -13.24 -26.96 -17.13
CA MET A 198 -13.38 -25.88 -18.11
C MET A 198 -14.64 -25.03 -17.84
N PRO A 199 -14.51 -23.69 -17.79
CA PRO A 199 -15.66 -22.81 -17.77
C PRO A 199 -16.54 -23.02 -19.02
N THR A 200 -17.84 -23.13 -18.80
CA THR A 200 -18.88 -23.13 -19.83
C THR A 200 -18.95 -21.77 -20.52
N HIS A 201 -19.57 -21.71 -21.71
CA HIS A 201 -19.72 -20.44 -22.43
C HIS A 201 -20.42 -19.33 -21.60
N ARG A 202 -21.40 -19.71 -20.75
CA ARG A 202 -22.08 -18.78 -19.85
C ARG A 202 -21.12 -18.24 -18.77
N GLU A 203 -20.37 -19.13 -18.13
CA GLU A 203 -19.37 -18.78 -17.12
C GLU A 203 -18.25 -17.91 -17.72
N GLU A 204 -17.82 -18.16 -18.96
CA GLU A 204 -16.84 -17.31 -19.64
C GLU A 204 -17.36 -15.90 -19.90
N LYS A 205 -18.64 -15.76 -20.26
CA LYS A 205 -19.25 -14.43 -20.41
C LYS A 205 -19.23 -13.66 -19.09
N GLN A 206 -19.46 -14.35 -17.98
CA GLN A 206 -19.35 -13.79 -16.63
C GLN A 206 -17.90 -13.43 -16.28
N LEU A 207 -16.93 -14.32 -16.52
CA LEU A 207 -15.50 -14.05 -16.35
C LEU A 207 -15.02 -12.83 -17.16
N LYS A 208 -15.51 -12.65 -18.39
CA LYS A 208 -15.22 -11.45 -19.20
C LYS A 208 -15.79 -10.18 -18.56
N ALA A 209 -17.01 -10.23 -18.02
CA ALA A 209 -17.60 -9.10 -17.32
C ALA A 209 -16.80 -8.75 -16.05
N ILE A 210 -16.37 -9.76 -15.28
CA ILE A 210 -15.48 -9.59 -14.12
C ILE A 210 -14.17 -8.92 -14.56
N LEU A 211 -13.53 -9.42 -15.63
CA LEU A 211 -12.26 -8.88 -16.10
C LEU A 211 -12.37 -7.40 -16.53
N VAL A 212 -13.46 -7.04 -17.22
CA VAL A 212 -13.73 -5.64 -17.61
C VAL A 212 -13.92 -4.76 -16.37
N ASN A 213 -14.68 -5.22 -15.37
CA ASN A 213 -14.87 -4.48 -14.12
C ASN A 213 -13.53 -4.28 -13.39
N LEU A 214 -12.75 -5.35 -13.22
CA LEU A 214 -11.47 -5.35 -12.50
C LEU A 214 -10.40 -4.49 -13.19
N LYS A 215 -10.48 -4.26 -14.50
CA LYS A 215 -9.50 -3.44 -15.24
C LYS A 215 -9.39 -2.01 -14.70
N MET A 216 -10.51 -1.40 -14.28
CA MET A 216 -10.49 -0.06 -13.67
C MET A 216 -9.77 -0.07 -12.32
N PHE A 217 -10.03 -1.09 -11.49
CA PHE A 217 -9.33 -1.29 -10.21
C PHE A 217 -7.83 -1.59 -10.40
N GLU A 218 -7.47 -2.27 -11.49
CA GLU A 218 -6.07 -2.60 -11.82
C GLU A 218 -5.29 -1.34 -12.18
N SER A 219 -5.90 -0.48 -13.01
CA SER A 219 -5.35 0.83 -13.34
C SER A 219 -5.15 1.69 -12.09
N THR A 220 -6.16 1.77 -11.21
CA THR A 220 -6.07 2.52 -9.95
C THR A 220 -5.00 1.95 -9.02
N SER A 221 -4.94 0.63 -8.85
CA SER A 221 -3.95 -0.03 -7.99
C SER A 221 -2.52 0.20 -8.47
N LYS A 222 -2.26 0.09 -9.78
CA LYS A 222 -0.95 0.43 -10.36
C LYS A 222 -0.57 1.87 -10.09
N LYS A 223 -1.52 2.80 -10.20
CA LYS A 223 -1.28 4.21 -9.89
C LYS A 223 -0.95 4.40 -8.40
N LEU A 224 -1.72 3.82 -7.49
CA LEU A 224 -1.43 3.86 -6.04
C LEU A 224 -0.07 3.24 -5.69
N GLN A 225 0.36 2.24 -6.44
CA GLN A 225 1.67 1.61 -6.25
C GLN A 225 2.82 2.46 -6.80
N SER A 226 2.59 3.41 -7.71
CA SER A 226 3.69 4.18 -8.30
C SER A 226 4.33 5.19 -7.35
N ALA A 227 3.90 5.24 -6.08
CA ALA A 227 4.44 5.86 -4.84
C ALA A 227 5.04 7.28 -4.88
N ASP A 228 5.76 7.67 -5.91
CA ASP A 228 6.57 8.88 -5.93
C ASP A 228 5.74 10.15 -6.22
N ASP A 229 4.51 10.00 -6.75
CA ASP A 229 3.70 11.14 -7.24
C ASP A 229 2.18 11.05 -6.91
N VAL A 230 1.76 10.27 -5.90
CA VAL A 230 0.33 10.16 -5.55
C VAL A 230 0.04 10.85 -4.24
N THR A 231 -0.81 11.87 -4.29
CA THR A 231 -1.30 12.62 -3.13
C THR A 231 -2.64 12.08 -2.61
N LEU A 232 -3.05 12.51 -1.43
CA LEU A 232 -4.39 12.21 -0.91
C LEU A 232 -5.52 12.75 -1.79
N LEU A 233 -5.29 13.85 -2.50
CA LEU A 233 -6.23 14.38 -3.49
C LEU A 233 -6.35 13.43 -4.69
N ASP A 234 -5.23 12.94 -5.24
CA ASP A 234 -5.26 11.98 -6.35
C ASP A 234 -6.03 10.70 -5.95
N VAL A 235 -5.84 10.20 -4.73
CA VAL A 235 -6.62 9.06 -4.21
C VAL A 235 -8.11 9.38 -4.20
N ARG A 236 -8.47 10.59 -3.77
CA ARG A 236 -9.86 11.02 -3.68
C ARG A 236 -10.53 11.04 -5.05
N ASP A 237 -9.86 11.63 -6.04
CA ASP A 237 -10.33 11.66 -7.42
C ASP A 237 -10.48 10.25 -8.00
N LEU A 238 -9.51 9.36 -7.75
CA LEU A 238 -9.55 7.97 -8.20
C LEU A 238 -10.70 7.19 -7.56
N PHE A 239 -10.90 7.34 -6.26
CA PHE A 239 -11.94 6.64 -5.51
C PHE A 239 -13.33 7.16 -5.86
N ASP A 240 -13.51 8.47 -5.98
CA ASP A 240 -14.80 9.05 -6.36
C ASP A 240 -15.19 8.65 -7.79
N ALA A 241 -14.21 8.55 -8.71
CA ALA A 241 -14.44 8.01 -10.04
C ALA A 241 -14.83 6.52 -10.01
N LEU A 242 -14.21 5.70 -9.16
CA LEU A 242 -14.60 4.29 -8.99
C LEU A 242 -16.00 4.15 -8.40
N ILE A 243 -16.35 4.98 -7.42
CA ILE A 243 -17.69 5.01 -6.81
C ILE A 243 -18.75 5.39 -7.85
N ALA A 244 -18.46 6.36 -8.73
CA ALA A 244 -19.36 6.74 -9.81
C ALA A 244 -19.66 5.57 -10.78
N GLN A 245 -18.68 4.68 -11.01
CA GLN A 245 -18.85 3.50 -11.85
C GLN A 245 -19.47 2.31 -11.10
N LYS A 246 -19.17 2.17 -9.81
CA LYS A 246 -19.60 1.08 -8.93
C LYS A 246 -20.00 1.63 -7.56
N PRO A 247 -21.25 2.06 -7.37
CA PRO A 247 -21.69 2.65 -6.11
C PRO A 247 -21.51 1.75 -4.89
N GLU A 248 -21.54 0.43 -5.07
CA GLU A 248 -21.33 -0.59 -4.02
C GLU A 248 -19.98 -0.44 -3.30
N VAL A 249 -18.91 0.00 -4.00
CA VAL A 249 -17.59 0.15 -3.38
C VAL A 249 -17.48 1.39 -2.49
N ALA A 250 -18.49 2.26 -2.46
CA ALA A 250 -18.52 3.43 -1.59
C ALA A 250 -18.36 3.05 -0.11
N HIS A 251 -18.81 1.85 0.28
CA HIS A 251 -18.67 1.33 1.64
C HIS A 251 -17.21 1.37 2.16
N TYR A 252 -16.22 1.17 1.28
CA TYR A 252 -14.80 1.23 1.64
C TYR A 252 -14.07 2.47 1.09
N LEU A 253 -14.54 3.04 -0.03
CA LEU A 253 -13.80 4.06 -0.77
C LEU A 253 -14.22 5.51 -0.46
N ARG A 254 -15.39 5.73 0.13
CA ARG A 254 -15.87 7.10 0.43
C ARG A 254 -15.01 7.79 1.49
N ALA A 255 -14.92 9.12 1.46
CA ALA A 255 -14.08 9.89 2.39
C ALA A 255 -14.51 9.75 3.87
N ASP A 256 -15.80 9.52 4.12
CA ASP A 256 -16.44 9.32 5.42
C ASP A 256 -16.83 7.85 5.66
N ALA A 257 -16.25 6.90 4.91
CA ALA A 257 -16.46 5.47 5.15
C ALA A 257 -15.99 5.09 6.56
N ASP A 258 -16.69 4.17 7.24
CA ASP A 258 -16.42 3.77 8.63
C ASP A 258 -14.97 3.28 8.87
N ILE A 259 -14.32 2.79 7.81
CA ILE A 259 -12.92 2.34 7.82
C ILE A 259 -11.91 3.50 7.91
N VAL A 260 -12.32 4.73 7.66
CA VAL A 260 -11.46 5.93 7.70
C VAL A 260 -11.35 6.40 9.14
N LYS A 261 -10.14 6.29 9.71
CA LYS A 261 -9.91 6.58 11.13
C LYS A 261 -9.97 8.08 11.46
N SER A 262 -9.37 8.93 10.62
CA SER A 262 -9.32 10.37 10.83
C SER A 262 -9.90 11.12 9.62
N PRO A 263 -11.23 11.06 9.39
CA PRO A 263 -11.84 11.64 8.20
C PRO A 263 -11.69 13.17 8.14
N GLY A 264 -11.68 13.85 9.28
CA GLY A 264 -11.39 15.29 9.37
C GLY A 264 -9.99 15.63 8.87
N PHE A 265 -8.98 14.87 9.28
CA PHE A 265 -7.60 15.07 8.84
C PHE A 265 -7.40 14.79 7.35
N GLU A 266 -7.92 13.66 6.84
CA GLU A 266 -7.84 13.36 5.39
C GLU A 266 -8.54 14.45 4.56
N ARG A 267 -9.71 14.91 4.99
CA ARG A 267 -10.44 16.01 4.34
C ARG A 267 -9.68 17.33 4.39
N ALA A 268 -9.08 17.66 5.54
CA ALA A 268 -8.26 18.85 5.69
C ALA A 268 -7.07 18.84 4.71
N CYS A 269 -6.38 17.70 4.61
CA CYS A 269 -5.29 17.50 3.65
C CYS A 269 -5.77 17.70 2.20
N VAL A 270 -6.89 17.10 1.82
CA VAL A 270 -7.49 17.27 0.48
C VAL A 270 -7.86 18.73 0.20
N ASN A 271 -8.43 19.43 1.17
CA ASN A 271 -8.78 20.86 1.04
C ASN A 271 -7.54 21.75 0.87
N VAL A 272 -6.46 21.49 1.60
CA VAL A 272 -5.16 22.17 1.41
C VAL A 272 -4.63 21.94 0.00
N LEU A 273 -4.64 20.69 -0.47
CA LEU A 273 -4.19 20.34 -1.82
C LEU A 273 -5.04 21.04 -2.89
N LEU A 274 -6.34 21.22 -2.66
CA LEU A 274 -7.25 21.97 -3.53
C LEU A 274 -7.13 23.50 -3.43
N GLY A 275 -6.33 24.04 -2.50
CA GLY A 275 -6.25 25.48 -2.27
C GLY A 275 -7.45 26.09 -1.54
N ARG A 276 -8.21 25.27 -0.81
CA ARG A 276 -9.45 25.65 -0.11
C ARG A 276 -9.25 25.77 1.41
N GLU A 277 -8.10 26.26 1.84
CA GLU A 277 -7.76 26.41 3.28
C GLU A 277 -8.77 27.24 4.08
N SER A 278 -9.40 28.23 3.46
CA SER A 278 -10.44 29.05 4.10
C SER A 278 -11.70 28.26 4.49
N THR A 279 -11.83 27.00 4.05
CA THR A 279 -12.96 26.13 4.38
C THR A 279 -12.67 25.16 5.53
N LEU A 280 -11.44 25.16 6.06
CA LEU A 280 -11.04 24.32 7.18
C LEU A 280 -11.76 24.75 8.46
N SER A 281 -12.23 23.76 9.23
CA SER A 281 -12.72 24.02 10.58
C SER A 281 -11.54 24.30 11.54
N PRO A 282 -11.78 24.94 12.69
CA PRO A 282 -10.74 25.13 13.71
C PRO A 282 -10.11 23.80 14.18
N ASP A 283 -10.90 22.73 14.27
CA ASP A 283 -10.41 21.40 14.63
C ASP A 283 -9.53 20.80 13.53
N GLU A 284 -9.90 21.00 12.25
CA GLU A 284 -9.11 20.56 11.09
C GLU A 284 -7.79 21.33 10.99
N GLU A 285 -7.80 22.64 11.26
CA GLU A 285 -6.59 23.46 11.28
C GLU A 285 -5.65 23.03 12.42
N ALA A 286 -6.19 22.76 13.61
CA ALA A 286 -5.40 22.28 14.75
C ALA A 286 -4.69 20.95 14.48
N MET A 287 -5.32 20.04 13.70
CA MET A 287 -4.67 18.78 13.29
C MET A 287 -3.53 19.00 12.29
N LEU A 288 -3.57 20.09 11.50
CA LEU A 288 -2.55 20.42 10.50
C LEU A 288 -1.41 21.28 11.06
N ASP A 289 -1.59 21.94 12.20
CA ASP A 289 -0.58 22.82 12.80
C ASP A 289 0.82 22.19 12.96
N PRO A 290 0.97 20.90 13.34
CA PRO A 290 2.27 20.25 13.35
C PRO A 290 2.97 20.23 11.98
N LEU A 291 2.21 20.33 10.87
CA LEU A 291 2.69 20.28 9.49
C LEU A 291 2.95 21.65 8.86
N ALA A 292 2.75 22.75 9.60
CA ALA A 292 3.02 24.09 9.10
C ALA A 292 4.50 24.23 8.71
N ALA A 293 4.77 24.68 7.48
CA ALA A 293 6.14 24.93 7.05
C ALA A 293 6.76 26.10 7.83
N GLU A 294 7.99 25.93 8.31
CA GLU A 294 8.89 27.06 8.52
C GLU A 294 9.24 27.59 7.11
N THR A 295 8.58 28.70 6.71
CA THR A 295 8.69 29.41 5.43
C THR A 295 9.78 28.91 4.48
N SER A 296 9.38 28.13 3.46
CA SER A 296 10.23 27.83 2.30
C SER A 296 9.42 27.87 1.00
N PRO A 297 10.07 28.17 -0.14
CA PRO A 297 9.38 28.59 -1.35
C PRO A 297 8.58 27.46 -2.01
N PRO A 298 7.51 27.78 -2.76
CA PRO A 298 6.69 26.78 -3.44
C PRO A 298 7.49 26.02 -4.52
N PRO A 299 7.21 24.73 -4.73
CA PRO A 299 7.87 23.93 -5.76
C PRO A 299 7.45 24.33 -7.17
N ARG A 300 8.37 24.16 -8.12
CA ARG A 300 8.09 24.25 -9.57
C ARG A 300 7.41 22.96 -10.04
N PRO A 301 6.39 23.03 -10.90
CA PRO A 301 5.77 21.85 -11.45
C PRO A 301 6.76 21.10 -12.35
N SER A 302 6.94 19.80 -12.09
CA SER A 302 7.64 18.89 -12.99
C SER A 302 6.67 18.34 -14.03
N GLU A 303 7.01 18.53 -15.31
CA GLU A 303 6.29 17.93 -16.43
C GLU A 303 6.45 16.41 -16.41
N ALA A 304 5.38 15.69 -16.08
CA ALA A 304 5.33 14.25 -16.23
C ALA A 304 5.04 13.90 -17.70
N THR A 305 6.00 13.24 -18.36
CA THR A 305 5.81 12.59 -19.66
C THR A 305 4.74 11.52 -19.57
N SER A 306 3.74 11.63 -20.43
CA SER A 306 2.60 10.72 -20.55
C SER A 306 3.02 9.34 -21.08
N VAL A 307 2.78 8.29 -20.31
CA VAL A 307 2.63 6.94 -20.87
C VAL A 307 1.45 6.25 -20.20
N ASP A 308 0.55 5.77 -21.06
CA ASP A 308 -0.66 4.96 -20.88
C ASP A 308 -1.97 5.69 -20.48
N GLN A 309 -2.88 5.81 -21.47
CA GLN A 309 -4.24 6.36 -21.33
C GLN A 309 -5.15 5.34 -20.62
N GLY A 310 -5.07 5.29 -19.30
CA GLY A 310 -5.91 4.47 -18.44
C GLY A 310 -6.95 5.29 -17.65
N PHE A 311 -7.95 4.61 -17.07
CA PHE A 311 -8.98 5.21 -16.22
C PHE A 311 -8.41 6.14 -15.14
N ALA A 312 -7.30 5.73 -14.51
CA ALA A 312 -6.63 6.53 -13.49
C ALA A 312 -6.06 7.84 -14.05
N ALA A 313 -5.48 7.84 -15.26
CA ALA A 313 -4.95 9.04 -15.88
C ALA A 313 -6.06 10.04 -16.24
N ASP A 314 -7.17 9.55 -16.81
CA ASP A 314 -8.33 10.37 -17.18
C ASP A 314 -9.03 11.00 -15.97
N ALA A 315 -9.08 10.29 -14.83
CA ALA A 315 -9.59 10.81 -13.57
C ALA A 315 -8.74 12.00 -13.08
N LEU A 316 -7.41 11.82 -13.04
CA LEU A 316 -6.49 12.86 -12.57
C LEU A 316 -6.39 14.05 -13.52
N GLU A 317 -6.46 13.86 -14.83
CA GLU A 317 -6.41 14.96 -15.79
C GLU A 317 -7.63 15.89 -15.67
N ARG A 318 -8.82 15.33 -15.40
CA ARG A 318 -10.03 16.12 -15.13
C ARG A 318 -9.90 16.96 -13.86
N ALA A 319 -9.24 16.44 -12.82
CA ALA A 319 -9.04 17.12 -11.56
C ALA A 319 -7.97 18.23 -11.61
N ARG A 320 -6.89 18.01 -12.37
CA ARG A 320 -5.75 18.95 -12.50
C ARG A 320 -6.11 20.32 -13.10
N ARG A 321 -7.26 20.45 -13.79
CA ARG A 321 -7.73 21.73 -14.35
C ARG A 321 -8.13 22.78 -13.30
N LEU A 322 -8.08 22.44 -12.01
CA LEU A 322 -8.61 23.27 -10.91
C LEU A 322 -7.55 23.80 -9.92
N LEU A 323 -6.25 23.64 -10.17
CA LEU A 323 -5.21 23.81 -9.13
C LEU A 323 -4.22 24.97 -9.38
N GLN A 324 -4.24 25.97 -8.49
CA GLN A 324 -3.10 26.81 -8.13
C GLN A 324 -3.25 27.20 -6.64
N SER A 325 -2.27 26.89 -5.78
CA SER A 325 -2.32 27.23 -4.35
C SER A 325 -0.94 27.49 -3.75
N THR A 326 -0.88 28.48 -2.85
CA THR A 326 0.26 28.86 -2.02
C THR A 326 -0.12 28.73 -0.53
N SER A 327 -0.29 27.50 -0.05
CA SER A 327 -0.56 27.19 1.37
C SER A 327 0.73 27.14 2.20
N ARG A 328 0.64 27.44 3.51
CA ARG A 328 1.72 27.13 4.48
C ARG A 328 1.88 25.62 4.75
N TYR A 329 0.86 24.81 4.44
CA TYR A 329 0.84 23.37 4.68
C TYR A 329 1.16 22.53 3.44
N ILE A 330 1.04 23.11 2.23
CA ILE A 330 1.12 22.35 0.95
C ILE A 330 2.39 21.51 0.84
N GLY A 331 3.52 22.02 1.34
CA GLY A 331 4.79 21.33 1.26
C GLY A 331 4.77 19.97 1.96
N GLN A 332 4.29 19.93 3.21
CA GLN A 332 4.22 18.70 4.00
C GLN A 332 3.01 17.85 3.63
N VAL A 333 1.85 18.46 3.37
CA VAL A 333 0.63 17.72 3.01
C VAL A 333 0.79 16.98 1.67
N ALA A 334 1.48 17.59 0.70
CA ALA A 334 1.72 16.95 -0.60
C ALA A 334 2.62 15.72 -0.55
N VAL A 335 3.37 15.53 0.54
CA VAL A 335 4.26 14.36 0.70
C VAL A 335 3.68 13.31 1.67
N ILE A 336 2.48 13.53 2.23
CA ILE A 336 1.81 12.53 3.06
C ILE A 336 1.52 11.31 2.19
N ALA A 337 2.12 10.18 2.53
CA ALA A 337 1.91 8.95 1.80
C ALA A 337 0.46 8.46 1.93
N PRO A 338 -0.26 8.24 0.82
CA PRO A 338 -1.62 7.69 0.87
C PRO A 338 -1.67 6.17 1.12
N THR A 339 -0.50 5.51 1.16
CA THR A 339 -0.40 4.05 1.27
C THR A 339 0.76 3.67 2.17
N SER A 340 0.63 2.53 2.85
CA SER A 340 1.74 1.86 3.56
C SER A 340 2.57 0.93 2.64
N ASN A 341 2.44 1.07 1.31
CA ASN A 341 3.06 0.16 0.34
C ASN A 341 4.59 0.10 0.45
N VAL A 342 5.25 1.15 0.94
CA VAL A 342 6.71 1.15 1.19
C VAL A 342 7.09 0.09 2.24
N VAL A 343 6.27 -0.08 3.27
CA VAL A 343 6.48 -1.05 4.34
C VAL A 343 6.24 -2.47 3.82
N GLU A 344 5.17 -2.67 3.04
CA GLU A 344 4.87 -3.96 2.41
C GLU A 344 5.95 -4.41 1.41
N ARG A 345 6.47 -3.47 0.62
CA ARG A 345 7.62 -3.71 -0.28
C ARG A 345 8.86 -4.07 0.50
N PHE A 346 9.10 -3.36 1.60
CA PHE A 346 10.21 -3.63 2.50
C PHE A 346 10.10 -5.03 3.09
N PHE A 347 8.95 -5.44 3.62
CA PHE A 347 8.74 -6.81 4.12
C PHE A 347 8.88 -7.87 3.04
N SER A 348 8.41 -7.59 1.82
CA SER A 348 8.59 -8.49 0.67
C SER A 348 10.07 -8.69 0.33
N LYS A 349 10.88 -7.61 0.34
CA LYS A 349 12.34 -7.68 0.16
C LYS A 349 13.00 -8.41 1.33
N ALA A 350 12.63 -8.09 2.57
CA ALA A 350 13.15 -8.74 3.76
C ALA A 350 12.91 -10.25 3.74
N LYS A 351 11.71 -10.69 3.33
CA LYS A 351 11.36 -12.10 3.16
C LYS A 351 12.23 -12.80 2.11
N ALA A 352 12.50 -12.12 0.99
CA ALA A 352 13.39 -12.65 -0.06
C ALA A 352 14.85 -12.79 0.43
N VAL A 353 15.33 -11.82 1.20
CA VAL A 353 16.67 -11.85 1.81
C VAL A 353 16.78 -12.94 2.87
N PHE A 354 15.73 -13.19 3.65
CA PHE A 354 15.71 -14.21 4.70
C PHE A 354 15.81 -15.64 4.11
N GLY A 355 15.06 -15.92 3.05
CA GLY A 355 15.07 -17.20 2.34
C GLY A 355 14.96 -18.44 3.25
N LEU A 356 15.28 -19.62 2.72
CA LEU A 356 15.35 -20.86 3.51
C LEU A 356 16.74 -21.08 4.15
N HIS A 357 17.77 -20.27 3.83
CA HIS A 357 19.15 -20.55 4.25
C HIS A 357 19.71 -19.59 5.32
N ARG A 358 18.98 -18.52 5.69
CA ARG A 358 19.41 -17.58 6.76
C ARG A 358 18.54 -17.66 8.01
N GLN A 359 17.91 -18.82 8.22
CA GLN A 359 16.88 -19.06 9.23
C GLN A 359 17.35 -18.95 10.69
N ALA A 360 18.66 -19.05 10.94
CA ALA A 360 19.25 -18.97 12.28
C ALA A 360 19.92 -17.60 12.56
N MET A 361 19.63 -16.59 11.75
CA MET A 361 20.19 -15.25 11.90
C MET A 361 19.49 -14.50 13.04
N ASN A 362 20.28 -13.98 13.99
CA ASN A 362 19.76 -13.17 15.09
C ASN A 362 19.05 -11.90 14.54
N PRO A 363 17.88 -11.51 15.09
CA PRO A 363 17.16 -10.28 14.70
C PRO A 363 18.01 -9.00 14.64
N LEU A 364 19.01 -8.85 15.51
CA LEU A 364 19.93 -7.69 15.50
C LEU A 364 20.84 -7.67 14.26
N HIS A 365 21.29 -8.85 13.81
CA HIS A 365 22.07 -8.98 12.59
C HIS A 365 21.19 -8.79 11.34
N LEU A 366 19.92 -9.20 11.43
CA LEU A 366 18.92 -8.96 10.39
C LEU A 366 18.67 -7.46 10.20
N GLU A 367 18.39 -6.74 11.28
CA GLU A 367 18.19 -5.29 11.23
C GLU A 367 19.41 -4.59 10.63
N SER A 368 20.61 -4.96 11.08
CA SER A 368 21.86 -4.40 10.56
C SER A 368 22.04 -4.67 9.06
N ILE A 369 21.73 -5.89 8.59
CA ILE A 369 21.80 -6.23 7.16
C ILE A 369 20.76 -5.44 6.37
N LEU A 370 19.51 -5.36 6.83
CA LEU A 370 18.47 -4.65 6.10
C LEU A 370 18.71 -3.13 6.08
N ARG A 371 19.18 -2.54 7.19
CA ARG A 371 19.62 -1.13 7.24
C ARG A 371 20.74 -0.85 6.23
N LEU A 372 21.69 -1.77 6.06
CA LEU A 372 22.81 -1.62 5.11
C LEU A 372 22.43 -1.93 3.66
N TRP A 373 21.55 -2.90 3.43
CA TRP A 373 21.19 -3.37 2.10
C TRP A 373 20.05 -2.56 1.47
N LEU A 374 19.28 -1.85 2.28
CA LEU A 374 18.14 -1.01 1.85
C LEU A 374 18.31 0.48 2.20
N GLY A 375 19.40 0.85 2.90
CA GLY A 375 19.75 2.24 3.20
C GLY A 375 20.36 3.02 2.02
N ASP A 376 20.63 2.34 0.89
CA ASP A 376 21.07 2.96 -0.38
C ASP A 376 19.88 3.31 -1.30
N MET A 377 18.64 3.40 -0.79
CA MET A 377 17.47 3.86 -1.55
C MET A 377 17.00 5.25 -1.12
#